data_AF-A0A7V4BKV7-F1
#
_entry.id   AF-A0A7V4BKV7-F1
#
_cell.length_a   1.000
_cell.length_b   1.000
_cell.length_c   1.000
_cell.angle_alpha   90.00
_cell.angle_beta   90.00
_cell.angle_gamma   90.00
#
_symmetry.space_group_name_H-M   'P 1'
#
loop_
_entity.id
_entity.type
_entity.pdbx_description
1 polymer ?
#
loop_
_entity_poly.entity_id
_entity_poly.type
_entity_poly.pdbx_seq_one_letter_code
_entity_poly.pdbx_strand_id
1 'polypeptide(L)'
;MKQVIFISIIVISAFSSCKKDKWDQPVSVSFLLDINRLPGLSDKLVFTDGKIVLENFTFDGDRVQGDDVYFTNSFLSGLHVNLNSNQISDLSFDIPQGTFTKLQVSFSTYGVNNSNHIALSNESSANETTVENSNVNHQYSKSFEFEKDFREYTEKYISGSFNYFSFLRPLSEIQIGKIFSRFTKYHLAFRSCNVGSKNDTWCGKCPKCLFAFIILSPYIERNKMIEIFGSDLLNDEDLLFYFEQLIGIEKVKPFECIGTVSEVNIAVNLIIKKIGENELPYLLKYYKSANLYEKYSNLDFKTEINNIENNHFLTDEFIKLIKDELY
;
A
#
# COMPACT_ATOMS: atom_id res chain seq x y z
N MET A 1 36.38 -8.44 -54.85
CA MET A 1 35.39 -9.23 -55.62
C MET A 1 35.42 -10.65 -55.11
N LYS A 2 34.24 -11.23 -54.93
CA LYS A 2 33.94 -12.52 -54.28
C LYS A 2 34.81 -13.66 -54.82
N GLN A 3 35.41 -14.44 -53.92
CA GLN A 3 35.65 -15.87 -54.16
C GLN A 3 34.72 -16.62 -53.22
N VAL A 4 33.64 -17.17 -53.78
CA VAL A 4 32.83 -18.18 -53.10
C VAL A 4 33.24 -19.51 -53.72
N ILE A 5 33.85 -20.34 -52.89
CA ILE A 5 34.20 -21.73 -53.17
C ILE A 5 32.90 -22.53 -53.05
N PHE A 6 32.47 -23.15 -54.14
CA PHE A 6 31.47 -24.21 -54.10
C PHE A 6 32.21 -25.54 -54.15
N ILE A 7 32.16 -26.30 -53.05
CA ILE A 7 32.49 -27.73 -53.07
C ILE A 7 31.28 -28.48 -52.55
N SER A 8 30.77 -29.32 -53.44
CA SER A 8 29.62 -30.19 -53.29
C SER A 8 29.79 -31.18 -52.14
N ILE A 9 28.73 -31.37 -51.34
CA ILE A 9 28.55 -32.60 -50.59
C ILE A 9 27.33 -33.33 -51.15
N ILE A 10 27.67 -34.51 -51.65
CA ILE A 10 26.85 -35.59 -52.17
C ILE A 10 25.62 -35.85 -51.29
N VAL A 11 24.43 -35.67 -51.86
CA VAL A 11 23.17 -36.19 -51.31
C VAL A 11 23.07 -37.64 -51.77
N ILE A 12 23.49 -38.58 -50.91
CA ILE A 12 23.08 -39.98 -51.04
C ILE A 12 21.68 -40.07 -50.46
N SER A 13 20.73 -40.26 -51.37
CA SER A 13 19.37 -40.67 -51.12
C SER A 13 19.36 -42.08 -50.51
N ALA A 14 19.47 -42.14 -49.18
CA ALA A 14 18.98 -43.29 -48.43
C ALA A 14 17.45 -43.18 -48.39
N PHE A 15 16.79 -43.83 -49.36
CA PHE A 15 15.38 -44.20 -49.25
C PHE A 15 15.22 -45.18 -48.08
N SER A 16 15.13 -44.67 -46.85
CA SER A 16 14.33 -45.31 -45.83
C SER A 16 12.99 -44.61 -45.82
N SER A 17 11.99 -45.29 -46.39
CA SER A 17 10.59 -45.02 -46.09
C SER A 17 10.44 -45.02 -44.57
N CYS A 18 10.43 -43.84 -43.95
CA CYS A 18 10.04 -43.71 -42.55
C CYS A 18 8.58 -44.13 -42.51
N LYS A 19 8.34 -45.33 -41.99
CA LYS A 19 7.02 -45.87 -41.72
C LYS A 19 6.15 -44.79 -41.09
N LYS A 20 4.93 -44.63 -41.62
CA LYS A 20 3.85 -43.78 -41.10
C LYS A 20 3.56 -44.01 -39.61
N ASP A 21 3.99 -45.14 -39.05
CA ASP A 21 3.71 -45.61 -37.69
C ASP A 21 4.45 -44.87 -36.56
N LYS A 22 5.22 -43.80 -36.84
CA LYS A 22 5.87 -42.97 -35.79
C LYS A 22 5.15 -41.67 -35.48
N TRP A 23 4.09 -41.35 -36.22
CA TRP A 23 3.29 -40.14 -36.01
C TRP A 23 2.18 -40.35 -34.99
N ASP A 24 2.17 -41.40 -34.17
CA ASP A 24 1.08 -41.65 -33.20
C ASP A 24 1.54 -41.57 -31.73
N GLN A 25 2.71 -40.97 -31.48
CA GLN A 25 3.24 -40.77 -30.13
C GLN A 25 2.85 -39.37 -29.64
N PRO A 26 2.15 -39.23 -28.50
CA PRO A 26 1.87 -37.93 -27.90
C PRO A 26 3.16 -37.14 -27.70
N VAL A 27 3.19 -35.90 -28.21
CA VAL A 27 4.31 -34.98 -27.98
C VAL A 27 3.92 -34.05 -26.85
N SER A 28 4.66 -34.13 -25.74
CA SER A 28 4.48 -33.19 -24.63
C SER A 28 4.99 -31.82 -25.03
N VAL A 29 4.11 -30.82 -24.98
CA VAL A 29 4.48 -29.40 -25.09
C VAL A 29 4.32 -28.77 -23.71
N SER A 30 5.35 -28.08 -23.24
CA SER A 30 5.34 -27.41 -21.95
C SER A 30 5.61 -25.92 -22.12
N PHE A 31 4.79 -25.10 -21.46
CA PHE A 31 5.04 -23.67 -21.32
C PHE A 31 5.79 -23.44 -20.02
N LEU A 32 6.88 -22.67 -20.08
CA LEU A 32 7.67 -22.29 -18.91
C LEU A 32 7.38 -20.83 -18.58
N LEU A 33 6.94 -20.58 -17.35
CA LEU A 33 6.82 -19.25 -16.77
C LEU A 33 7.81 -19.17 -15.60
N ASP A 34 8.79 -18.28 -15.71
CA ASP A 34 9.81 -18.09 -14.67
C ASP A 34 9.74 -16.66 -14.11
N ILE A 35 10.00 -16.52 -12.82
CA ILE A 35 10.20 -15.24 -12.16
C ILE A 35 11.71 -14.98 -12.21
N ASN A 36 12.16 -13.78 -12.60
CA ASN A 36 13.59 -13.48 -12.59
C ASN A 36 14.14 -13.53 -11.14
N ARG A 37 14.85 -14.62 -10.81
CA ARG A 37 15.35 -14.91 -9.45
C ARG A 37 16.79 -14.40 -9.22
N LEU A 38 17.44 -13.88 -10.26
CA LEU A 38 18.84 -13.46 -10.20
C LEU A 38 18.93 -11.97 -9.91
N PRO A 39 19.77 -11.54 -8.94
CA PRO A 39 20.06 -10.14 -8.75
C PRO A 39 20.77 -9.58 -9.98
N GLY A 40 20.21 -8.53 -10.60
CA GLY A 40 20.94 -7.73 -11.56
C GLY A 40 22.11 -7.01 -10.87
N LEU A 41 23.16 -6.67 -11.63
CA LEU A 41 24.37 -5.98 -11.15
C LEU A 41 24.12 -4.64 -10.42
N SER A 42 22.87 -4.14 -10.40
CA SER A 42 22.47 -2.91 -9.70
C SER A 42 21.24 -3.00 -8.78
N ASP A 43 20.50 -4.11 -8.68
CA ASP A 43 19.09 -4.02 -8.26
C ASP A 43 18.75 -4.69 -6.91
N LYS A 44 18.04 -3.92 -6.07
CA LYS A 44 17.68 -4.18 -4.66
C LYS A 44 16.43 -5.06 -4.46
N LEU A 45 15.83 -5.57 -5.54
CA LEU A 45 14.58 -6.32 -5.47
C LEU A 45 14.74 -7.70 -6.10
N VAL A 46 14.57 -8.74 -5.28
CA VAL A 46 14.59 -10.14 -5.68
C VAL A 46 13.25 -10.77 -5.30
N PHE A 47 12.60 -11.42 -6.25
CA PHE A 47 11.39 -12.18 -6.01
C PHE A 47 11.76 -13.65 -5.76
N THR A 48 11.54 -14.12 -4.54
CA THR A 48 11.91 -15.49 -4.13
C THR A 48 10.77 -16.49 -4.25
N ASP A 49 9.53 -16.01 -4.28
CA ASP A 49 8.33 -16.82 -4.41
C ASP A 49 7.21 -16.00 -5.07
N GLY A 50 6.19 -16.69 -5.58
CA GLY A 50 5.03 -16.06 -6.19
C GLY A 50 3.95 -17.08 -6.48
N LYS A 51 2.72 -16.61 -6.65
CA LYS A 51 1.57 -17.46 -6.94
C LYS A 51 0.67 -16.75 -7.94
N ILE A 52 0.26 -17.46 -8.99
CA ILE A 52 -0.83 -17.05 -9.86
C ILE A 52 -2.06 -17.91 -9.53
N VAL A 53 -3.24 -17.29 -9.53
CA VAL A 53 -4.50 -18.04 -9.39
C VAL A 53 -5.26 -17.88 -10.68
N LEU A 54 -5.58 -18.97 -11.39
CA LEU A 54 -6.25 -18.93 -12.69
C LEU A 54 -7.75 -19.15 -12.52
N GLU A 55 -8.57 -18.32 -13.15
CA GLU A 55 -10.02 -18.49 -13.25
C GLU A 55 -10.37 -19.38 -14.43
N ASN A 56 -9.73 -19.16 -15.58
CA ASN A 56 -9.93 -20.01 -16.75
C ASN A 56 -8.65 -20.12 -17.59
N PHE A 57 -8.67 -21.15 -18.43
CA PHE A 57 -7.70 -21.40 -19.49
C PHE A 57 -8.46 -21.76 -20.77
N THR A 58 -8.12 -21.11 -21.87
CA THR A 58 -8.73 -21.31 -23.18
C THR A 58 -7.68 -21.66 -24.21
N PHE A 59 -7.98 -22.67 -25.02
CA PHE A 59 -7.22 -23.08 -26.20
C PHE A 59 -8.08 -22.88 -27.44
N ASP A 60 -7.49 -22.26 -28.46
CA ASP A 60 -8.10 -22.03 -29.77
C ASP A 60 -7.07 -22.33 -30.86
N GLY A 61 -7.31 -23.38 -31.65
CA GLY A 61 -6.36 -23.89 -32.64
C GLY A 61 -7.00 -24.27 -33.98
N ASP A 62 -6.55 -23.62 -35.04
CA ASP A 62 -6.97 -23.90 -36.42
C ASP A 62 -6.07 -24.98 -37.03
N ARG A 63 -6.66 -26.07 -37.54
CA ARG A 63 -5.89 -27.21 -38.05
C ARG A 63 -5.83 -27.22 -39.58
N VAL A 64 -4.65 -27.56 -40.11
CA VAL A 64 -4.47 -27.77 -41.56
C VAL A 64 -5.28 -28.98 -42.05
N GLN A 65 -5.43 -29.98 -41.18
CA GLN A 65 -6.20 -31.19 -41.44
C GLN A 65 -7.05 -31.58 -40.22
N GLY A 66 -8.32 -31.92 -40.47
CA GLY A 66 -9.31 -32.23 -39.43
C GLY A 66 -10.03 -30.99 -38.92
N ASP A 67 -10.93 -31.17 -37.97
CA ASP A 67 -11.68 -30.07 -37.36
C ASP A 67 -10.79 -29.24 -36.44
N ASP A 68 -11.11 -27.94 -36.35
CA ASP A 68 -10.51 -27.00 -35.41
C ASP A 68 -10.82 -27.40 -33.97
N VAL A 69 -9.96 -26.96 -33.05
CA VAL A 69 -10.02 -27.38 -31.65
C VAL A 69 -10.18 -26.14 -30.77
N TYR A 70 -11.30 -26.09 -30.06
CA TYR A 70 -11.60 -25.04 -29.09
C TYR A 70 -12.07 -25.65 -27.78
N PHE A 71 -11.46 -25.23 -26.66
CA PHE A 71 -11.97 -25.55 -25.33
C PHE A 71 -11.62 -24.48 -24.30
N THR A 72 -12.47 -24.37 -23.29
CA THR A 72 -12.25 -23.54 -22.10
C THR A 72 -12.41 -24.41 -20.85
N ASN A 73 -11.42 -24.37 -19.96
CA ASN A 73 -11.50 -24.93 -18.63
C ASN A 73 -11.63 -23.81 -17.61
N SER A 74 -12.64 -23.90 -16.75
CA SER A 74 -12.93 -22.90 -15.71
C SER A 74 -12.72 -23.49 -14.32
N PHE A 75 -12.08 -22.74 -13.45
CA PHE A 75 -11.74 -23.11 -12.08
C PHE A 75 -12.57 -22.26 -11.11
N LEU A 76 -13.74 -22.76 -10.70
CA LEU A 76 -14.72 -22.02 -9.89
C LEU A 76 -14.19 -21.52 -8.54
N SER A 77 -13.14 -22.16 -8.02
CA SER A 77 -12.46 -21.77 -6.77
C SER A 77 -11.04 -21.22 -7.00
N GLY A 78 -10.65 -21.03 -8.27
CA GLY A 78 -9.32 -20.62 -8.67
C GLY A 78 -8.32 -21.77 -8.67
N LEU A 79 -7.60 -21.95 -9.78
CA LEU A 79 -6.47 -22.86 -9.83
C LEU A 79 -5.22 -22.16 -9.31
N HIS A 80 -4.69 -22.64 -8.19
CA HIS A 80 -3.55 -22.06 -7.52
C HIS A 80 -2.23 -22.62 -8.07
N VAL A 81 -1.49 -21.80 -8.81
CA VAL A 81 -0.21 -22.18 -9.43
C VAL A 81 0.93 -21.44 -8.75
N ASN A 82 1.83 -22.18 -8.09
CA ASN A 82 3.01 -21.60 -7.45
C ASN A 82 4.14 -21.42 -8.48
N LEU A 83 4.67 -20.20 -8.54
CA LEU A 83 5.74 -19.81 -9.47
C LEU A 83 7.14 -20.25 -9.01
N ASN A 84 7.22 -20.92 -7.85
CA ASN A 84 8.42 -21.60 -7.37
C ASN A 84 8.59 -23.02 -7.95
N SER A 85 7.55 -23.58 -8.58
CA SER A 85 7.55 -24.95 -9.09
C SER A 85 8.22 -25.04 -10.47
N ASN A 86 9.05 -26.07 -10.70
CA ASN A 86 9.66 -26.32 -12.01
C ASN A 86 8.67 -26.92 -13.03
N GLN A 87 7.49 -27.36 -12.55
CA GLN A 87 6.41 -27.91 -13.35
C GLN A 87 5.07 -27.60 -12.69
N ILE A 88 4.09 -27.18 -13.49
CA ILE A 88 2.72 -26.96 -13.06
C ILE A 88 1.94 -28.23 -13.39
N SER A 89 1.80 -29.16 -12.44
CA SER A 89 1.11 -30.44 -12.68
C SER A 89 -0.39 -30.29 -12.94
N ASP A 90 -0.99 -29.20 -12.44
CA ASP A 90 -2.45 -29.06 -12.37
C ASP A 90 -3.05 -28.38 -13.61
N LEU A 91 -2.22 -27.98 -14.58
CA LEU A 91 -2.64 -27.38 -15.86
C LEU A 91 -2.10 -28.23 -17.02
N SER A 92 -2.76 -29.36 -17.29
CA SER A 92 -2.39 -30.31 -18.35
C SER A 92 -3.60 -30.65 -19.21
N PHE A 93 -3.45 -30.57 -20.54
CA PHE A 93 -4.53 -30.85 -21.49
C PHE A 93 -3.99 -31.62 -22.69
N ASP A 94 -4.78 -32.60 -23.15
CA ASP A 94 -4.52 -33.30 -24.40
C ASP A 94 -5.14 -32.53 -25.57
N ILE A 95 -4.35 -32.30 -26.62
CA ILE A 95 -4.83 -31.73 -27.89
C ILE A 95 -4.68 -32.75 -29.01
N PRO A 96 -5.61 -32.80 -29.98
CA PRO A 96 -5.48 -33.65 -31.15
C PRO A 96 -4.19 -33.37 -31.91
N GLN A 97 -3.52 -34.44 -32.33
CA GLN A 97 -2.30 -34.31 -33.11
C GLN A 97 -2.58 -33.72 -34.50
N GLY A 98 -1.71 -32.82 -34.96
CA GLY A 98 -1.80 -32.28 -36.32
C GLY A 98 -0.94 -31.03 -36.53
N THR A 99 -0.97 -30.50 -37.75
CA THR A 99 -0.37 -29.20 -38.05
C THR A 99 -1.40 -28.11 -37.79
N PHE A 100 -1.02 -27.10 -37.01
CA PHE A 100 -1.86 -25.94 -36.71
C PHE A 100 -1.39 -24.72 -37.51
N THR A 101 -2.31 -24.01 -38.16
CA THR A 101 -2.02 -22.69 -38.78
C THR A 101 -2.12 -21.55 -37.78
N LYS A 102 -2.89 -21.76 -36.70
CA LYS A 102 -3.04 -20.84 -35.58
C LYS A 102 -3.05 -21.65 -34.29
N LEU A 103 -2.35 -21.15 -33.27
CA LEU A 103 -2.44 -21.64 -31.91
C LEU A 103 -2.51 -20.44 -30.99
N GLN A 104 -3.64 -20.29 -30.29
CA GLN A 104 -3.85 -19.25 -29.30
C GLN A 104 -4.18 -19.89 -27.95
N VAL A 105 -3.43 -19.48 -26.94
CA VAL A 105 -3.66 -19.85 -25.53
C VAL A 105 -3.91 -18.58 -24.75
N SER A 106 -5.01 -18.56 -24.01
CA SER A 106 -5.42 -17.43 -23.17
C SER A 106 -5.78 -17.93 -21.78
N PHE A 107 -5.52 -17.13 -20.74
CA PHE A 107 -5.95 -17.42 -19.38
C PHE A 107 -6.39 -16.13 -18.67
N SER A 108 -7.30 -16.23 -17.71
CA SER A 108 -7.64 -15.13 -16.79
C SER A 108 -7.29 -15.51 -15.35
N THR A 109 -7.04 -14.51 -14.51
CA THR A 109 -6.73 -14.73 -13.09
C THR A 109 -8.00 -14.76 -12.23
N TYR A 110 -8.05 -15.67 -11.26
CA TYR A 110 -9.13 -15.80 -10.29
C TYR A 110 -9.04 -14.75 -9.21
N GLY A 111 -10.19 -14.13 -8.92
CA GLY A 111 -10.28 -12.96 -8.06
C GLY A 111 -10.12 -11.70 -8.89
N VAL A 112 -11.18 -10.89 -8.93
CA VAL A 112 -11.20 -9.57 -9.55
C VAL A 112 -10.44 -8.59 -8.66
N ASN A 113 -9.15 -8.83 -8.43
CA ASN A 113 -8.26 -7.73 -8.07
C ASN A 113 -7.41 -7.44 -9.29
N ASN A 114 -8.10 -6.97 -10.34
CA ASN A 114 -7.51 -6.26 -11.48
C ASN A 114 -6.94 -4.88 -11.04
N SER A 115 -6.66 -4.71 -9.75
CA SER A 115 -6.17 -3.49 -9.16
C SER A 115 -4.64 -3.55 -9.18
N ASN A 116 -4.07 -2.95 -10.19
CA ASN A 116 -2.64 -2.59 -10.21
C ASN A 116 -2.36 -1.42 -9.24
N HIS A 117 -3.08 -1.38 -8.12
CA HIS A 117 -3.06 -0.30 -7.14
C HIS A 117 -2.04 -0.62 -6.06
N ILE A 118 -1.09 0.30 -5.85
CA ILE A 118 -0.17 0.29 -4.73
C ILE A 118 -0.60 1.44 -3.83
N ALA A 119 -1.36 1.11 -2.79
CA ALA A 119 -1.87 2.08 -1.83
C ALA A 119 -0.94 2.20 -0.62
N LEU A 120 -0.57 3.43 -0.27
CA LEU A 120 0.09 3.80 0.97
C LEU A 120 -0.85 4.54 1.92
N SER A 121 -0.40 4.80 3.13
CA SER A 121 -1.20 5.46 4.18
C SER A 121 -0.62 6.82 4.60
N ASN A 122 0.13 7.49 3.73
CA ASN A 122 0.62 8.84 4.04
C ASN A 122 -0.53 9.85 3.97
N GLU A 123 -0.61 10.68 4.98
CA GLU A 123 -1.59 11.74 5.22
C GLU A 123 -1.12 13.10 4.70
N SER A 124 -1.98 14.13 4.77
CA SER A 124 -1.62 15.49 4.31
C SER A 124 -0.49 16.10 5.14
N SER A 125 -0.51 15.87 6.46
CA SER A 125 0.49 16.35 7.42
C SER A 125 1.89 15.75 7.21
N ALA A 126 2.01 14.62 6.49
CA ALA A 126 3.30 14.03 6.12
C ALA A 126 4.14 14.93 5.19
N ASN A 127 3.53 15.97 4.59
CA ASN A 127 4.22 16.97 3.79
C ASN A 127 4.93 18.04 4.63
N GLU A 128 4.75 18.08 5.96
CA GLU A 128 5.41 19.07 6.80
C GLU A 128 6.94 18.97 6.72
N THR A 129 7.58 20.14 6.66
CA THR A 129 9.04 20.24 6.72
C THR A 129 9.50 20.03 8.15
N THR A 130 10.56 19.25 8.33
CA THR A 130 11.10 18.90 9.65
C THR A 130 12.43 19.57 9.98
N VAL A 131 13.07 20.23 9.01
CA VAL A 131 14.31 20.98 9.23
C VAL A 131 13.99 22.47 9.17
N GLU A 132 14.20 23.18 10.28
CA GLU A 132 13.98 24.62 10.40
C GLU A 132 14.64 25.40 9.23
N ASN A 133 13.89 26.35 8.66
CA ASN A 133 14.34 27.22 7.57
C ASN A 133 14.77 26.48 6.29
N SER A 134 14.19 25.31 6.02
CA SER A 134 14.41 24.58 4.78
C SER A 134 13.09 24.03 4.21
N ASN A 135 13.14 23.40 3.03
CA ASN A 135 12.07 22.56 2.51
C ASN A 135 12.38 21.06 2.70
N VAL A 136 13.37 20.73 3.55
CA VAL A 136 13.83 19.36 3.74
C VAL A 136 12.87 18.62 4.67
N ASN A 137 12.12 17.70 4.08
CA ASN A 137 11.37 16.68 4.81
C ASN A 137 12.30 15.50 5.11
N HIS A 138 12.45 15.13 6.37
CA HIS A 138 13.24 13.97 6.80
C HIS A 138 12.71 12.63 6.24
N GLN A 139 11.48 12.61 5.71
CA GLN A 139 10.84 11.48 5.07
C GLN A 139 10.29 11.88 3.69
N TYR A 140 11.17 12.32 2.78
CA TYR A 140 10.81 12.65 1.40
C TYR A 140 9.94 11.57 0.73
N SER A 141 10.18 10.28 1.00
CA SER A 141 9.36 9.18 0.46
C SER A 141 7.88 9.20 0.86
N LYS A 142 7.47 10.07 1.78
CA LYS A 142 6.08 10.29 2.20
C LYS A 142 5.46 11.56 1.64
N SER A 143 6.23 12.39 0.94
CA SER A 143 5.72 13.63 0.36
C SER A 143 4.84 13.36 -0.86
N PHE A 144 3.96 14.31 -1.18
CA PHE A 144 3.21 14.31 -2.42
C PHE A 144 4.12 14.44 -3.64
N GLU A 145 5.22 15.19 -3.51
CA GLU A 145 6.25 15.33 -4.56
C GLU A 145 6.85 13.96 -4.91
N PHE A 146 7.29 13.18 -3.93
CA PHE A 146 7.79 11.83 -4.18
C PHE A 146 6.71 10.92 -4.79
N GLU A 147 5.48 11.01 -4.29
CA GLU A 147 4.37 10.23 -4.83
C GLU A 147 4.14 10.54 -6.32
N LYS A 148 4.21 11.82 -6.71
CA LYS A 148 4.13 12.25 -8.10
C LYS A 148 5.32 11.74 -8.92
N ASP A 149 6.54 11.97 -8.46
CA ASP A 149 7.77 11.59 -9.16
C ASP A 149 7.85 10.07 -9.37
N PHE A 150 7.44 9.29 -8.36
CA PHE A 150 7.42 7.84 -8.44
C PHE A 150 6.37 7.35 -9.43
N ARG A 151 5.16 7.94 -9.44
CA ARG A 151 4.14 7.62 -10.45
C ARG A 151 4.67 7.86 -11.87
N GLU A 152 5.24 9.03 -12.13
CA GLU A 152 5.84 9.38 -13.43
C GLU A 152 6.95 8.39 -13.82
N TYR A 153 7.80 8.00 -12.87
CA TYR A 153 8.84 6.99 -13.09
C TYR A 153 8.25 5.62 -13.45
N THR A 154 7.27 5.15 -12.68
CA THR A 154 6.66 3.83 -12.91
C THR A 154 5.90 3.76 -14.23
N GLU A 155 5.19 4.83 -14.60
CA GLU A 155 4.49 4.93 -15.88
C GLU A 155 5.47 4.87 -17.05
N LYS A 156 6.61 5.58 -16.94
CA LYS A 156 7.60 5.67 -18.02
C LYS A 156 8.47 4.43 -18.18
N TYR A 157 8.89 3.81 -17.09
CA TYR A 157 9.96 2.80 -17.12
C TYR A 157 9.54 1.41 -16.67
N ILE A 158 8.37 1.24 -16.05
CA ILE A 158 7.91 -0.07 -15.53
C ILE A 158 6.62 -0.51 -16.23
N SER A 159 5.50 0.18 -15.97
CA SER A 159 4.21 -0.08 -16.60
C SER A 159 3.24 1.08 -16.31
N GLY A 160 2.61 1.61 -17.36
CA GLY A 160 1.50 2.57 -17.21
C GLY A 160 0.22 1.98 -16.62
N SER A 161 0.20 0.68 -16.34
CA SER A 161 -0.93 0.03 -15.69
C SER A 161 -0.91 0.18 -14.16
N PHE A 162 0.23 0.55 -13.55
CA PHE A 162 0.34 0.75 -12.11
C PHE A 162 -0.26 2.07 -11.65
N ASN A 163 -0.95 2.02 -10.51
CA ASN A 163 -1.51 3.18 -9.84
C ASN A 163 -0.97 3.25 -8.42
N TYR A 164 0.06 4.07 -8.21
CA TYR A 164 0.69 4.27 -6.91
C TYR A 164 0.14 5.51 -6.23
N PHE A 165 -0.43 5.41 -5.04
CA PHE A 165 -1.02 6.57 -4.35
C PHE A 165 -1.06 6.39 -2.83
N SER A 166 -1.14 7.48 -2.07
CA SER A 166 -1.39 7.44 -0.63
C SER A 166 -2.88 7.64 -0.34
N PHE A 167 -3.58 6.59 0.10
CA PHE A 167 -5.03 6.61 0.32
C PHE A 167 -5.45 7.66 1.36
N LEU A 168 -4.65 7.89 2.39
CA LEU A 168 -4.96 8.88 3.43
C LEU A 168 -4.51 10.30 3.10
N ARG A 169 -3.90 10.55 1.92
CA ARG A 169 -3.38 11.88 1.54
C ARG A 169 -4.39 13.01 1.71
N PRO A 170 -5.69 12.82 1.39
CA PRO A 170 -6.66 13.89 1.51
C PRO A 170 -7.02 14.25 2.96
N LEU A 171 -6.60 13.44 3.93
CA LEU A 171 -6.94 13.58 5.34
C LEU A 171 -5.76 14.10 6.17
N SER A 172 -6.08 14.87 7.20
CA SER A 172 -5.18 15.26 8.29
C SER A 172 -5.21 14.23 9.43
N GLU A 173 -4.24 14.27 10.34
CA GLU A 173 -4.18 13.40 11.51
C GLU A 173 -5.41 13.55 12.42
N ILE A 174 -5.90 14.78 12.60
CA ILE A 174 -7.12 14.99 13.41
C ILE A 174 -8.36 14.36 12.77
N GLN A 175 -8.46 14.38 11.43
CA GLN A 175 -9.54 13.72 10.70
C GLN A 175 -9.42 12.19 10.76
N ILE A 176 -8.20 11.67 10.63
CA ILE A 176 -7.91 10.25 10.82
C ILE A 176 -8.29 9.82 12.23
N GLY A 177 -7.94 10.61 13.26
CA GLY A 177 -8.34 10.39 14.64
C GLY A 177 -9.87 10.33 14.82
N LYS A 178 -10.60 11.26 14.21
CA LYS A 178 -12.08 11.26 14.18
C LYS A 178 -12.63 9.98 13.57
N ILE A 179 -12.16 9.62 12.38
CA ILE A 179 -12.62 8.42 11.66
C ILE A 179 -12.28 7.16 12.46
N PHE A 180 -11.03 7.02 12.90
CA PHE A 180 -10.51 5.88 13.66
C PHE A 180 -11.24 5.65 15.00
N SER A 181 -11.72 6.73 15.63
CA SER A 181 -12.48 6.64 16.90
C SER A 181 -13.70 5.72 16.81
N ARG A 182 -14.29 5.56 15.62
CA ARG A 182 -15.45 4.69 15.37
C ARG A 182 -15.08 3.21 15.22
N PHE A 183 -13.82 2.89 14.96
CA PHE A 183 -13.35 1.52 14.75
C PHE A 183 -12.94 0.84 16.07
N THR A 184 -13.89 0.74 17.01
CA THR A 184 -13.67 0.27 18.38
C THR A 184 -12.99 -1.11 18.48
N LYS A 185 -13.23 -1.99 17.51
CA LYS A 185 -12.58 -3.31 17.43
C LYS A 185 -11.04 -3.26 17.36
N TYR A 186 -10.46 -2.14 16.94
CA TYR A 186 -9.02 -1.99 16.77
C TYR A 186 -8.35 -1.18 17.88
N HIS A 187 -9.13 -0.57 18.78
CA HIS A 187 -8.60 0.32 19.83
C HIS A 187 -7.58 -0.37 20.76
N LEU A 188 -7.71 -1.68 20.99
CA LEU A 188 -6.73 -2.41 21.81
C LEU A 188 -5.56 -2.97 21.00
N ALA A 189 -5.66 -3.04 19.67
CA ALA A 189 -4.66 -3.62 18.79
C ALA A 189 -3.73 -2.58 18.15
N PHE A 190 -4.17 -1.32 17.96
CA PHE A 190 -3.33 -0.32 17.29
C PHE A 190 -2.15 0.11 18.16
N ARG A 191 -0.97 0.21 17.55
CA ARG A 191 0.26 0.68 18.18
C ARG A 191 1.05 1.53 17.20
N SER A 192 1.60 2.63 17.68
CA SER A 192 2.56 3.43 16.91
C SER A 192 3.82 3.79 17.70
N CYS A 193 3.86 3.49 19.01
CA CYS A 193 4.98 3.81 19.89
C CYS A 193 6.30 3.16 19.43
N ASN A 194 7.32 3.96 19.13
CA ASN A 194 8.62 3.42 18.73
C ASN A 194 9.33 2.70 19.89
N VAL A 195 9.25 3.26 21.11
CA VAL A 195 9.90 2.71 22.32
C VAL A 195 9.30 1.37 22.72
N GLY A 196 7.97 1.27 22.71
CA GLY A 196 7.25 0.06 23.11
C GLY A 196 6.95 -0.93 21.98
N SER A 197 7.31 -0.60 20.73
CA SER A 197 7.02 -1.41 19.53
C SER A 197 7.48 -2.87 19.65
N LYS A 198 8.65 -3.11 20.25
CA LYS A 198 9.23 -4.46 20.42
C LYS A 198 8.38 -5.37 21.32
N ASN A 199 7.61 -4.77 22.23
CA ASN A 199 6.79 -5.48 23.21
C ASN A 199 5.29 -5.32 22.92
N ASP A 200 4.92 -4.71 21.80
CA ASP A 200 3.53 -4.41 21.43
C ASP A 200 2.79 -3.53 22.47
N THR A 201 3.52 -2.62 23.12
CA THR A 201 2.99 -1.76 24.20
C THR A 201 3.07 -0.27 23.87
N TRP A 202 2.18 0.54 24.45
CA TRP A 202 2.40 1.97 24.63
C TRP A 202 3.34 2.21 25.80
N CYS A 203 4.44 2.94 25.63
CA CYS A 203 5.32 3.24 26.77
C CYS A 203 4.77 4.34 27.68
N GLY A 204 3.77 5.11 27.22
CA GLY A 204 3.16 6.21 27.96
C GLY A 204 4.06 7.42 28.23
N LYS A 205 5.35 7.36 27.88
CA LYS A 205 6.38 8.33 28.29
C LYS A 205 7.13 8.98 27.11
N CYS A 206 6.60 8.93 25.90
CA CYS A 206 7.24 9.48 24.70
C CYS A 206 6.30 10.41 23.92
N PRO A 207 6.82 11.32 23.08
CA PRO A 207 6.01 12.32 22.36
C PRO A 207 4.99 11.67 21.42
N LYS A 208 5.29 10.49 20.84
CA LYS A 208 4.37 9.76 19.97
C LYS A 208 3.18 9.16 20.72
N CYS A 209 3.39 8.68 21.94
CA CYS A 209 2.28 8.24 22.81
C CYS A 209 1.38 9.42 23.18
N LEU A 210 2.00 10.53 23.59
CA LEU A 210 1.27 11.74 23.97
C LEU A 210 0.49 12.33 22.80
N PHE A 211 1.11 12.41 21.61
CA PHE A 211 0.45 12.85 20.38
C PHE A 211 -0.78 12.00 20.05
N ALA A 212 -0.62 10.67 20.02
CA ALA A 212 -1.74 9.77 19.74
C ALA A 212 -2.85 9.89 20.79
N PHE A 213 -2.50 10.08 22.07
CA PHE A 213 -3.46 10.33 23.14
C PHE A 213 -4.23 11.64 22.89
N ILE A 214 -3.53 12.73 22.55
CA ILE A 214 -4.14 14.03 22.29
C ILE A 214 -5.08 13.98 21.07
N ILE A 215 -4.65 13.44 19.94
CA ILE A 215 -5.45 13.44 18.69
C ILE A 215 -6.74 12.61 18.83
N LEU A 216 -6.74 11.55 19.62
CA LEU A 216 -7.90 10.68 19.82
C LEU A 216 -8.85 11.16 20.93
N SER A 217 -8.36 11.90 21.93
CA SER A 217 -9.13 12.34 23.10
C SER A 217 -10.35 13.23 22.80
N PRO A 218 -10.41 14.04 21.72
CA PRO A 218 -11.66 14.71 21.32
C PRO A 218 -12.80 13.73 21.07
N TYR A 219 -12.50 12.53 20.58
CA TYR A 219 -13.48 11.59 20.01
C TYR A 219 -13.68 10.33 20.87
N ILE A 220 -12.72 10.00 21.74
CA ILE A 220 -12.78 8.83 22.64
C ILE A 220 -12.89 9.31 24.09
N GLU A 221 -13.67 8.60 24.91
CA GLU A 221 -13.82 8.92 26.33
C GLU A 221 -12.54 8.69 27.14
N ARG A 222 -12.27 9.56 28.12
CA ARG A 222 -11.03 9.54 28.92
C ARG A 222 -10.76 8.18 29.56
N ASN A 223 -11.78 7.53 30.11
CA ASN A 223 -11.63 6.19 30.71
C ASN A 223 -11.16 5.14 29.69
N LYS A 224 -11.67 5.22 28.45
CA LYS A 224 -11.24 4.31 27.37
C LYS A 224 -9.83 4.64 26.89
N MET A 225 -9.46 5.92 26.85
CA MET A 225 -8.09 6.34 26.57
C MET A 225 -7.11 5.80 27.61
N ILE A 226 -7.46 5.85 28.90
CA ILE A 226 -6.65 5.27 29.98
C ILE A 226 -6.52 3.74 29.81
N GLU A 227 -7.59 3.05 29.43
CA GLU A 227 -7.54 1.61 29.14
C GLU A 227 -6.57 1.27 27.98
N ILE A 228 -6.58 2.07 26.90
CA ILE A 228 -5.74 1.85 25.72
C ILE A 228 -4.25 2.11 26.03
N PHE A 229 -3.96 3.22 26.71
CA PHE A 229 -2.58 3.69 26.92
C PHE A 229 -1.98 3.25 28.27
N GLY A 230 -2.79 2.71 29.18
CA GLY A 230 -2.40 2.24 30.51
C GLY A 230 -2.37 3.32 31.59
N SER A 231 -2.41 4.61 31.21
CA SER A 231 -2.41 5.74 32.14
C SER A 231 -3.02 6.98 31.49
N ASP A 232 -3.33 7.99 32.31
CA ASP A 232 -3.82 9.28 31.84
C ASP A 232 -2.66 10.21 31.47
N LEU A 233 -2.33 10.25 30.19
CA LEU A 233 -1.17 11.01 29.71
C LEU A 233 -1.39 12.53 29.78
N LEU A 234 -2.64 13.01 29.82
CA LEU A 234 -2.91 14.45 29.97
C LEU A 234 -2.66 14.95 31.40
N ASN A 235 -2.60 14.05 32.38
CA ASN A 235 -2.37 14.36 33.78
C ASN A 235 -0.93 14.03 34.26
N ASP A 236 -0.05 13.63 33.34
CA ASP A 236 1.33 13.24 33.65
C ASP A 236 2.28 14.44 33.51
N GLU A 237 2.83 14.91 34.63
CA GLU A 237 3.72 16.09 34.65
C GLU A 237 5.05 15.84 33.92
N ASP A 238 5.52 14.59 33.89
CA ASP A 238 6.77 14.21 33.22
C ASP A 238 6.71 14.42 31.71
N LEU A 239 5.49 14.51 31.15
CA LEU A 239 5.23 14.72 29.73
C LEU A 239 5.21 16.20 29.33
N LEU A 240 5.37 17.15 30.27
CA LEU A 240 5.27 18.59 30.01
C LEU A 240 6.21 19.04 28.88
N PHE A 241 7.47 18.62 28.91
CA PHE A 241 8.43 19.00 27.88
C PHE A 241 7.99 18.54 26.48
N TYR A 242 7.53 17.29 26.35
CA TYR A 242 6.99 16.80 25.07
C TYR A 242 5.70 17.54 24.69
N PHE A 243 4.86 17.87 25.65
CA PHE A 243 3.65 18.65 25.41
C PHE A 243 3.98 20.04 24.85
N GLU A 244 4.96 20.75 25.42
CA GLU A 244 5.45 22.05 24.94
C GLU A 244 5.98 21.98 23.50
N GLN A 245 6.66 20.89 23.14
CA GLN A 245 7.09 20.63 21.77
C GLN A 245 5.90 20.38 20.82
N LEU A 246 4.88 19.64 21.26
CA LEU A 246 3.70 19.32 20.43
C LEU A 246 2.82 20.55 20.17
N ILE A 247 2.68 21.44 21.15
CA ILE A 247 1.88 22.67 21.04
C ILE A 247 2.65 23.86 20.44
N GLY A 248 3.96 23.70 20.18
CA GLY A 248 4.81 24.68 19.51
C GLY A 248 5.32 25.82 20.41
N ILE A 249 5.43 25.60 21.71
CA ILE A 249 6.14 26.50 22.63
C ILE A 249 7.65 26.31 22.46
N GLU A 250 8.09 25.05 22.44
CA GLU A 250 9.47 24.73 22.11
C GLU A 250 9.70 24.90 20.61
N LYS A 251 10.88 25.43 20.24
CA LYS A 251 11.23 25.68 18.83
C LYS A 251 11.33 24.39 18.02
N VAL A 252 11.84 23.34 18.65
CA VAL A 252 12.12 22.06 18.00
C VAL A 252 10.97 21.10 18.21
N LYS A 253 10.29 20.74 17.11
CA LYS A 253 9.30 19.65 17.07
C LYS A 253 10.00 18.31 17.36
N PRO A 254 9.33 17.33 17.99
CA PRO A 254 9.91 16.01 18.16
C PRO A 254 10.25 15.40 16.78
N PHE A 255 11.40 14.73 16.67
CA PHE A 255 11.80 13.97 15.48
C PHE A 255 11.00 12.65 15.36
N GLU A 256 9.69 12.78 15.22
CA GLU A 256 8.72 11.69 15.16
C GLU A 256 7.69 11.93 14.05
N CYS A 257 7.10 10.86 13.51
CA CYS A 257 5.94 10.97 12.61
C CYS A 257 4.71 11.32 13.43
N ILE A 258 4.44 12.61 13.56
CA ILE A 258 3.30 13.18 14.27
C ILE A 258 2.76 14.36 13.46
N GLY A 259 1.47 14.64 13.67
CA GLY A 259 0.75 15.73 13.03
C GLY A 259 1.31 17.12 13.32
N THR A 260 0.65 18.12 12.76
CA THR A 260 1.09 19.51 12.83
C THR A 260 0.83 20.13 14.20
N VAL A 261 1.54 21.22 14.52
CA VAL A 261 1.28 22.01 15.74
C VAL A 261 -0.16 22.52 15.75
N SER A 262 -0.69 22.92 14.58
CA SER A 262 -2.08 23.39 14.46
C SER A 262 -3.07 22.30 14.89
N GLU A 263 -2.90 21.07 14.38
CA GLU A 263 -3.78 19.94 14.70
C GLU A 263 -3.77 19.59 16.19
N VAL A 264 -2.59 19.60 16.83
CA VAL A 264 -2.47 19.36 18.27
C VAL A 264 -3.23 20.44 19.05
N ASN A 265 -3.04 21.71 18.72
CA ASN A 265 -3.72 22.82 19.42
C ASN A 265 -5.25 22.79 19.21
N ILE A 266 -5.72 22.39 18.02
CA ILE A 266 -7.15 22.16 17.75
C ILE A 266 -7.67 21.01 18.64
N ALA A 267 -6.98 19.87 18.65
CA ALA A 267 -7.37 18.72 19.47
C ALA A 267 -7.43 19.09 20.97
N VAL A 268 -6.41 19.78 21.49
CA VAL A 268 -6.38 20.28 22.88
C VAL A 268 -7.58 21.17 23.18
N ASN A 269 -7.92 22.11 22.30
CA ASN A 269 -9.09 22.96 22.46
C ASN A 269 -10.40 22.17 22.50
N LEU A 270 -10.55 21.16 21.62
CA LEU A 270 -11.72 20.28 21.62
C LEU A 270 -11.83 19.46 22.90
N ILE A 271 -10.71 18.96 23.43
CA ILE A 271 -10.67 18.23 24.71
C ILE A 271 -11.15 19.14 25.86
N ILE A 272 -10.64 20.38 25.94
CA ILE A 272 -11.05 21.35 26.96
C ILE A 272 -12.55 21.66 26.84
N LYS A 273 -13.06 21.91 25.62
CA LYS A 273 -14.49 22.14 25.37
C LYS A 273 -15.35 20.94 25.76
N LYS A 274 -14.86 19.71 25.55
CA LYS A 274 -15.55 18.46 25.91
C LYS A 274 -15.60 18.21 27.42
N ILE A 275 -14.49 18.40 28.13
CA ILE A 275 -14.38 18.12 29.58
C ILE A 275 -15.03 19.23 30.42
N GLY A 276 -15.02 20.47 29.93
CA GLY A 276 -15.43 21.65 30.70
C GLY A 276 -14.34 22.14 31.66
N GLU A 277 -14.62 23.22 32.39
CA GLU A 277 -13.56 23.97 33.11
C GLU A 277 -13.25 23.45 34.52
N ASN A 278 -14.07 22.59 35.09
CA ASN A 278 -14.04 22.33 36.53
C ASN A 278 -12.92 21.37 36.98
N GLU A 279 -12.41 20.49 36.11
CA GLU A 279 -11.32 19.55 36.46
C GLU A 279 -10.42 19.20 35.26
N LEU A 280 -9.63 20.18 34.80
CA LEU A 280 -8.66 19.96 33.75
C LEU A 280 -7.46 19.12 34.24
N PRO A 281 -7.00 18.12 33.45
CA PRO A 281 -5.71 17.47 33.65
C PRO A 281 -4.55 18.46 33.68
N TYR A 282 -3.44 18.09 34.31
CA TYR A 282 -2.26 18.94 34.49
C TYR A 282 -1.81 19.66 33.19
N LEU A 283 -1.63 18.93 32.09
CA LEU A 283 -1.15 19.53 30.84
C LEU A 283 -2.16 20.53 30.24
N LEU A 284 -3.46 20.30 30.44
CA LEU A 284 -4.51 21.20 29.95
C LEU A 284 -4.61 22.47 30.82
N LYS A 285 -4.34 22.36 32.13
CA LYS A 285 -4.18 23.54 33.01
C LYS A 285 -3.01 24.39 32.57
N TYR A 286 -1.86 23.76 32.32
CA TYR A 286 -0.68 24.43 31.78
C TYR A 286 -1.00 25.15 30.46
N TYR A 287 -1.68 24.47 29.52
CA TYR A 287 -2.07 25.03 28.23
C TYR A 287 -2.90 26.33 28.34
N LYS A 288 -3.86 26.39 29.28
CA LYS A 288 -4.62 27.63 29.55
C LYS A 288 -3.73 28.71 30.15
N SER A 289 -2.84 28.36 31.09
CA SER A 289 -1.93 29.32 31.73
C SER A 289 -0.91 29.94 30.76
N ALA A 290 -0.56 29.21 29.69
CA ALA A 290 0.31 29.67 28.61
C ALA A 290 -0.41 30.58 27.58
N ASN A 291 -1.68 30.95 27.81
CA ASN A 291 -2.50 31.77 26.91
C ASN A 291 -2.70 31.19 25.48
N LEU A 292 -2.43 29.91 25.26
CA LEU A 292 -2.64 29.26 23.96
C LEU A 292 -4.11 28.95 23.70
N TYR A 293 -4.91 28.73 24.75
CA TYR A 293 -6.34 28.48 24.60
C TYR A 293 -7.04 29.59 23.82
N GLU A 294 -6.88 30.86 24.24
CA GLU A 294 -7.51 32.01 23.57
C GLU A 294 -7.01 32.22 22.12
N LYS A 295 -5.75 31.88 21.85
CA LYS A 295 -5.17 31.99 20.51
C LYS A 295 -5.84 31.04 19.52
N TYR A 296 -6.13 29.82 19.94
CA TYR A 296 -6.66 28.76 19.07
C TYR A 296 -8.18 28.56 19.21
N SER A 297 -8.82 29.09 20.26
CA SER A 297 -10.26 28.94 20.53
C SER A 297 -11.16 29.55 19.45
N ASN A 298 -10.65 30.56 18.74
CA ASN A 298 -11.31 31.33 17.68
C ASN A 298 -11.15 30.73 16.28
N LEU A 299 -10.37 29.66 16.12
CA LEU A 299 -10.23 28.99 14.83
C LEU A 299 -11.54 28.30 14.45
N ASP A 300 -11.85 28.31 13.15
CA ASP A 300 -12.95 27.54 12.61
C ASP A 300 -12.57 26.05 12.52
N PHE A 301 -12.63 25.38 13.68
CA PHE A 301 -12.38 23.95 13.79
C PHE A 301 -13.26 23.13 12.85
N LYS A 302 -14.47 23.62 12.56
CA LYS A 302 -15.39 22.90 11.68
C LYS A 302 -14.86 22.90 10.25
N THR A 303 -14.30 24.00 9.77
CA THR A 303 -13.66 24.05 8.46
C THR A 303 -12.41 23.16 8.43
N GLU A 304 -11.52 23.25 9.42
CA GLU A 304 -10.28 22.44 9.46
C GLU A 304 -10.55 20.92 9.51
N ILE A 305 -11.56 20.48 10.27
CA ILE A 305 -11.89 19.05 10.40
C ILE A 305 -12.67 18.53 9.19
N ASN A 306 -13.24 19.39 8.36
CA ASN A 306 -14.06 19.00 7.21
C ASN A 306 -13.41 19.28 5.86
N ASN A 307 -12.32 20.05 5.82
CA ASN A 307 -11.60 20.34 4.59
C ASN A 307 -10.75 19.15 4.18
N ILE A 308 -10.72 18.86 2.88
CA ILE A 308 -9.97 17.74 2.32
C ILE A 308 -8.83 18.33 1.49
N GLU A 309 -7.61 17.81 1.66
CA GLU A 309 -6.46 18.22 0.85
C GLU A 309 -6.72 17.85 -0.63
N ASN A 310 -6.46 18.76 -1.56
CA ASN A 310 -6.75 18.57 -2.99
C ASN A 310 -5.57 17.93 -3.74
N ASN A 311 -4.36 18.00 -3.19
CA ASN A 311 -3.17 17.40 -3.78
C ASN A 311 -3.09 15.90 -3.47
N HIS A 312 -3.79 15.10 -4.26
CA HIS A 312 -3.79 13.63 -4.16
C HIS A 312 -3.99 12.95 -5.52
N PHE A 313 -3.72 11.64 -5.59
CA PHE A 313 -3.95 10.83 -6.78
C PHE A 313 -5.10 9.82 -6.64
N LEU A 314 -5.97 10.00 -5.65
CA LEU A 314 -7.16 9.16 -5.49
C LEU A 314 -8.17 9.37 -6.62
N THR A 315 -8.85 8.29 -7.00
CA THR A 315 -10.01 8.33 -7.89
C THR A 315 -11.23 8.91 -7.17
N ASP A 316 -12.23 9.34 -7.93
CA ASP A 316 -13.50 9.83 -7.36
C ASP A 316 -14.19 8.80 -6.46
N GLU A 317 -14.05 7.50 -6.80
CA GLU A 317 -14.55 6.40 -5.98
C GLU A 317 -13.88 6.36 -4.60
N PHE A 318 -12.55 6.46 -4.54
CA PHE A 318 -11.82 6.47 -3.27
C PHE A 318 -12.06 7.75 -2.46
N ILE A 319 -12.18 8.90 -3.13
CA ILE A 319 -12.56 10.14 -2.46
C ILE A 319 -13.96 10.05 -1.88
N LYS A 320 -14.90 9.40 -2.57
CA LYS A 320 -16.23 9.15 -2.03
C LYS A 320 -16.18 8.34 -0.75
N LEU A 321 -15.39 7.26 -0.70
CA LEU A 321 -15.21 6.46 0.53
C LEU A 321 -14.69 7.31 1.71
N ILE A 322 -13.75 8.21 1.44
CA ILE A 322 -13.23 9.14 2.46
C ILE A 322 -14.32 10.09 2.94
N LYS A 323 -15.10 10.68 2.03
CA LYS A 323 -16.17 11.63 2.35
C LYS A 323 -17.31 10.96 3.13
N ASP A 324 -17.69 9.76 2.74
CA ASP A 324 -18.73 8.96 3.40
C ASP A 324 -18.34 8.64 4.86
N GLU A 325 -17.04 8.48 5.13
CA GLU A 325 -16.54 8.33 6.49
C GLU A 325 -16.38 9.68 7.20
N LEU A 326 -15.96 10.76 6.53
CA LEU A 326 -15.63 12.02 7.21
C LEU A 326 -16.87 12.79 7.70
N TYR A 327 -17.99 12.75 6.97
CA TYR A 327 -19.20 13.54 7.20
C TYR A 327 -20.32 12.75 7.88
#